data_AF-A0A1T4W756-F1
#
_entry.id   AF-A0A1T4W756-F1
#
_cell.length_a   1.000
_cell.length_b   1.000
_cell.length_c   1.000
_cell.angle_alpha   90.00
_cell.angle_beta   90.00
_cell.angle_gamma   90.00
#
_symmetry.space_group_name_H-M   'P 1'
#
loop_
_entity.id
_entity.type
_entity.pdbx_description
1 polymer ?
#
loop_
_entity_poly.entity_id
_entity_poly.type
_entity_poly.pdbx_seq_one_letter_code
_entity_poly.pdbx_strand_id
1 'polypeptide(L)'
;LLGKWTIYKKSSSESKGSHGSSSNSVDVIARDLMDPNEIRLLPNNKEIVFVRGERALMDFKWYPWKHKINSYAMSYGTFEPKKYMDLIRRQREESNDYYELIIDNKQKIDYYLSQKESGNVIETTVNISSFLNYNFDEDNDKSLEDNINELVVLSDEEIEKIISEEEFLESKRITREKKKLFNEMDLIGLYASDVLDERRKEILKSLYKLEYTPEQIKDIISLDRDLDEIEQLYEASIVLKG
;
A
#
# COMPACT_ATOMS: atom_id res chain seq x y z
N LEU A 1 20.94 10.72 -1.61
CA LEU A 1 21.33 12.15 -1.68
C LEU A 1 20.10 12.95 -2.12
N LEU A 2 19.88 14.16 -1.59
CA LEU A 2 18.70 15.03 -1.80
C LEU A 2 18.40 15.41 -3.27
N GLY A 3 19.32 15.11 -4.18
CA GLY A 3 19.23 15.42 -5.59
C GLY A 3 20.06 16.65 -5.97
N LYS A 4 20.07 16.94 -7.27
CA LYS A 4 20.73 18.10 -7.87
C LYS A 4 19.68 18.94 -8.57
N TRP A 5 19.90 20.24 -8.63
CA TRP A 5 19.06 21.16 -9.38
C TRP A 5 19.90 22.12 -10.21
N THR A 6 19.28 22.56 -11.30
CA THR A 6 19.90 23.50 -12.23
C THR A 6 19.40 24.90 -11.92
N ILE A 7 20.33 25.78 -11.55
CA ILE A 7 20.09 27.18 -11.23
C ILE A 7 20.39 28.02 -12.46
N TYR A 8 19.41 28.81 -12.89
CA TYR A 8 19.62 29.86 -13.88
C TYR A 8 20.08 31.14 -13.18
N LYS A 9 21.30 31.58 -13.47
CA LYS A 9 21.86 32.83 -12.95
C LYS A 9 21.86 33.86 -14.07
N LYS A 10 21.22 35.01 -13.85
CA LYS A 10 21.32 36.17 -14.73
C LYS A 10 22.14 37.25 -14.02
N SER A 11 23.17 37.75 -14.68
CA SER A 11 23.96 38.89 -14.21
C SER A 11 23.83 40.04 -15.21
N SER A 12 23.53 41.22 -14.69
CA SER A 12 23.48 42.46 -15.46
C SER A 12 24.58 43.39 -14.96
N SER A 13 25.41 43.88 -15.87
CA SER A 13 26.41 44.91 -15.57
C SER A 13 26.01 46.19 -16.28
N GLU A 14 25.93 47.29 -15.52
CA GLU A 14 25.67 48.63 -16.04
C GLU A 14 26.88 49.54 -15.82
N SER A 15 27.27 50.30 -16.84
CA SER A 15 28.29 51.34 -16.75
C SER A 15 27.64 52.73 -16.90
N LYS A 16 27.90 53.63 -15.94
CA LYS A 16 27.36 55.00 -15.89
C LYS A 16 28.40 56.01 -16.39
N GLY A 17 28.72 55.95 -17.67
CA GLY A 17 29.53 56.94 -18.37
C GLY A 17 28.70 57.92 -19.22
N SER A 18 29.36 58.85 -19.91
CA SER A 18 28.73 59.79 -20.87
C SER A 18 27.92 59.08 -21.98
N HIS A 19 28.35 57.87 -22.35
CA HIS A 19 27.57 56.92 -23.14
C HIS A 19 27.50 55.63 -22.31
N GLY A 20 26.44 55.48 -21.53
CA GLY A 20 26.25 54.29 -20.70
C GLY A 20 26.11 53.02 -21.54
N SER A 21 26.64 51.91 -21.03
CA SER A 21 26.47 50.58 -21.63
C SER A 21 25.93 49.61 -20.59
N SER A 22 25.06 48.69 -21.03
CA SER A 22 24.54 47.60 -20.20
C SER A 22 24.79 46.28 -20.91
N SER A 23 25.32 45.30 -20.20
CA SER A 23 25.51 43.93 -20.69
C SER A 23 24.78 42.95 -19.78
N ASN A 24 24.11 41.97 -20.37
CA ASN A 24 23.47 40.89 -19.63
C ASN A 24 24.16 39.56 -19.97
N SER A 25 24.53 38.78 -18.97
CA SER A 25 25.03 37.41 -19.10
C SER A 25 24.07 36.43 -18.45
N VAL A 26 23.93 35.25 -19.04
CA VAL A 26 23.10 34.16 -18.50
C VAL A 26 23.97 32.93 -18.35
N ASP A 27 24.04 32.41 -17.13
CA ASP A 27 24.78 31.20 -16.77
C ASP A 27 23.82 30.12 -16.26
N VAL A 28 24.14 28.86 -16.54
CA VAL A 28 23.40 27.68 -16.04
C VAL A 28 24.33 26.89 -15.14
N ILE A 29 23.99 26.76 -13.86
CA ILE A 29 24.84 26.14 -12.84
C ILE A 29 24.13 24.91 -12.27
N ALA A 30 24.80 23.76 -12.24
CA ALA A 30 24.31 22.59 -11.52
C ALA A 30 24.80 22.64 -10.06
N ARG A 31 23.88 22.59 -9.10
CA ARG A 31 24.18 22.56 -7.65
C ARG A 31 23.40 21.43 -6.99
N ASP A 32 23.91 20.91 -5.90
CA ASP A 32 23.14 20.00 -5.03
C ASP A 32 21.96 20.78 -4.40
N LEU A 33 20.88 20.07 -4.07
CA LEU A 33 19.69 20.73 -3.53
C LEU A 33 19.96 21.40 -2.16
N MET A 34 20.72 20.72 -1.30
CA MET A 34 21.31 21.29 -0.08
C MET A 34 22.68 20.66 0.18
N ASP A 35 23.61 21.47 0.67
CA ASP A 35 24.91 21.01 1.15
C ASP A 35 24.79 20.41 2.57
N PRO A 36 25.67 19.47 2.96
CA PRO A 36 25.67 18.90 4.32
C PRO A 36 25.75 19.95 5.44
N ASN A 37 26.47 21.05 5.19
CA ASN A 37 26.58 22.17 6.13
C ASN A 37 25.25 22.94 6.27
N GLU A 38 24.49 23.07 5.18
CA GLU A 38 23.16 23.70 5.19
C GLU A 38 22.14 22.80 5.91
N ILE A 39 22.22 21.47 5.71
CA ILE A 39 21.40 20.49 6.42
C ILE A 39 21.65 20.56 7.93
N ARG A 40 22.91 20.73 8.36
CA ARG A 40 23.27 20.85 9.77
C ARG A 40 22.66 22.09 10.45
N LEU A 41 22.35 23.13 9.67
CA LEU A 41 21.74 24.37 10.17
C LEU A 41 20.20 24.34 10.06
N LEU A 42 19.60 23.23 9.64
CA LEU A 42 18.15 23.09 9.56
C LEU A 42 17.52 23.27 10.95
N PRO A 43 16.43 24.06 11.08
CA PRO A 43 15.72 24.20 12.35
C PRO A 43 15.28 22.85 12.91
N ASN A 44 15.47 22.65 14.23
CA ASN A 44 15.15 21.37 14.88
C ASN A 44 13.69 20.93 14.74
N ASN A 45 12.77 21.87 14.50
CA ASN A 45 11.35 21.62 14.30
C ASN A 45 10.99 21.25 12.85
N LYS A 46 11.94 21.29 11.92
CA LYS A 46 11.74 20.92 10.53
C LYS A 46 12.50 19.66 10.17
N GLU A 47 12.02 18.98 9.15
CA GLU A 47 12.62 17.79 8.57
C GLU A 47 12.47 17.81 7.05
N ILE A 48 13.22 16.94 6.39
CA ILE A 48 13.14 16.75 4.94
C ILE A 48 12.46 15.41 4.67
N VAL A 49 11.36 15.46 3.91
CA VAL A 49 10.50 14.31 3.61
C VAL A 49 10.70 13.91 2.16
N PHE A 50 10.86 12.60 1.94
CA PHE A 50 10.92 12.00 0.62
C PHE A 50 9.64 11.21 0.35
N VAL A 51 8.83 11.71 -0.58
CA VAL A 51 7.66 11.00 -1.10
C VAL A 51 8.03 10.46 -2.48
N ARG A 52 7.68 9.18 -2.74
CA ARG A 52 7.99 8.56 -4.03
C ARG A 52 7.35 9.35 -5.17
N GLY A 53 8.14 9.66 -6.20
CA GLY A 53 7.67 10.44 -7.36
C GLY A 53 7.71 11.95 -7.16
N GLU A 54 7.93 12.42 -5.94
CA GLU A 54 7.95 13.85 -5.62
C GLU A 54 9.36 14.36 -5.34
N ARG A 55 9.51 15.69 -5.43
CA ARG A 55 10.73 16.37 -4.99
C ARG A 55 10.85 16.29 -3.47
N ALA A 56 12.07 16.41 -2.95
CA ALA A 56 12.28 16.49 -1.51
C ALA A 56 11.52 17.71 -0.95
N LEU A 57 10.71 17.48 0.09
CA LEU A 57 9.87 18.49 0.73
C LEU A 57 10.45 18.82 2.10
N MET A 58 10.30 20.06 2.53
CA MET A 58 10.63 20.45 3.91
C MET A 58 9.34 20.68 4.68
N ASP A 59 9.15 19.95 5.77
CA ASP A 59 7.95 20.03 6.61
C ASP A 59 8.31 20.11 8.09
N PHE A 60 7.34 20.39 8.95
CA PHE A 60 7.47 20.36 10.39
C PHE A 60 7.42 18.94 10.93
N LYS A 61 8.27 18.65 11.92
CA LYS A 61 8.24 17.38 12.63
C LYS A 61 6.90 17.17 13.31
N TRP A 62 6.35 15.97 13.14
CA TRP A 62 5.16 15.56 13.85
C TRP A 62 5.49 15.27 15.32
N TYR A 63 4.84 16.00 16.24
CA TYR A 63 5.05 15.85 17.68
C TYR A 63 3.84 15.16 18.32
N PRO A 64 3.90 13.85 18.61
CA PRO A 64 2.75 13.07 19.09
C PRO A 64 2.07 13.72 20.30
N TRP A 65 2.85 14.26 21.23
CA TRP A 65 2.36 14.85 22.48
C TRP A 65 1.59 16.15 22.33
N LYS A 66 1.67 16.84 21.18
CA LYS A 66 0.92 18.08 20.92
C LYS A 66 -0.46 17.84 20.31
N HIS A 67 -0.77 16.61 19.91
CA HIS A 67 -2.02 16.27 19.25
C HIS A 67 -3.08 15.75 20.23
N LYS A 68 -4.36 15.99 19.89
CA LYS A 68 -5.53 15.53 20.67
C LYS A 68 -5.53 14.02 20.92
N ILE A 69 -4.97 13.24 19.99
CA ILE A 69 -4.83 11.79 20.10
C ILE A 69 -4.03 11.43 21.36
N ASN A 70 -2.99 12.19 21.70
CA ASN A 70 -2.22 11.94 22.92
C ASN A 70 -3.03 12.25 24.18
N SER A 71 -3.84 13.32 24.19
CA SER A 71 -4.75 13.61 25.31
C SER A 71 -5.78 12.49 25.50
N TYR A 72 -6.31 11.94 24.40
CA TYR A 72 -7.21 10.79 24.43
C TYR A 72 -6.50 9.55 24.98
N ALA A 73 -5.31 9.21 24.47
CA ALA A 73 -4.53 8.07 24.96
C ALA A 73 -4.19 8.21 26.46
N MET A 74 -3.81 9.41 26.92
CA MET A 74 -3.54 9.69 28.33
C MET A 74 -4.76 9.52 29.24
N SER A 75 -5.98 9.67 28.72
CA SER A 75 -7.21 9.46 29.50
C SER A 75 -7.42 8.00 29.94
N TYR A 76 -6.82 7.04 29.23
CA TYR A 76 -6.85 5.61 29.57
C TYR A 76 -5.84 5.22 30.64
N GLY A 77 -5.01 6.16 31.10
CA GLY A 77 -4.00 5.93 32.12
C GLY A 77 -2.76 5.20 31.60
N THR A 78 -1.93 4.74 32.54
CA THR A 78 -0.71 3.99 32.24
C THR A 78 -1.02 2.56 31.81
N PHE A 79 -0.38 2.12 30.72
CA PHE A 79 -0.43 0.72 30.30
C PHE A 79 0.25 -0.16 31.36
N GLU A 80 -0.50 -1.11 31.93
CA GLU A 80 0.00 -2.13 32.85
C GLU A 80 0.09 -3.48 32.12
N PRO A 81 1.30 -3.93 31.73
CA PRO A 81 1.45 -5.14 30.91
C PRO A 81 0.87 -6.40 31.55
N LYS A 82 0.96 -6.54 32.88
CA LYS A 82 0.43 -7.70 33.61
C LYS A 82 -1.08 -7.81 33.48
N LYS A 83 -1.81 -6.72 33.73
CA LYS A 83 -3.28 -6.69 33.60
C LYS A 83 -3.72 -6.98 32.17
N TYR A 84 -2.99 -6.48 31.18
CA TYR A 84 -3.28 -6.75 29.78
C TYR A 84 -3.06 -8.24 29.42
N MET A 85 -1.95 -8.83 29.87
CA MET A 85 -1.69 -10.26 29.65
C MET A 85 -2.70 -11.15 30.39
N ASP A 86 -3.16 -10.76 31.57
CA ASP A 86 -4.19 -11.48 32.31
C ASP A 86 -5.57 -11.37 31.64
N LEU A 87 -5.88 -10.22 31.02
CA LEU A 87 -7.09 -10.05 30.20
C LEU A 87 -7.04 -10.92 28.94
N ILE A 88 -5.90 -10.95 28.24
CA ILE A 88 -5.71 -11.84 27.08
C ILE A 88 -5.84 -13.31 27.51
N ARG A 89 -5.26 -13.67 28.67
CA ARG A 89 -5.39 -15.03 29.21
C ARG A 89 -6.85 -15.36 29.49
N ARG A 90 -7.59 -14.52 30.21
CA ARG A 90 -9.02 -14.74 30.48
C ARG A 90 -9.86 -14.86 29.21
N GLN A 91 -9.62 -13.98 28.22
CA GLN A 91 -10.31 -14.07 26.94
C GLN A 91 -10.01 -15.41 26.25
N ARG A 92 -8.76 -15.88 26.27
CA ARG A 92 -8.40 -17.21 25.73
C ARG A 92 -8.97 -18.37 26.55
N GLU A 93 -9.03 -18.23 27.87
CA GLU A 93 -9.65 -19.22 28.78
C GLU A 93 -11.16 -19.34 28.52
N GLU A 94 -11.82 -18.22 28.19
CA GLU A 94 -13.23 -18.17 27.79
C GLU A 94 -13.48 -18.73 26.39
N SER A 95 -12.51 -18.60 25.47
CA SER A 95 -12.56 -19.17 24.11
C SER A 95 -12.28 -20.67 24.05
N ASN A 96 -11.73 -21.28 25.11
CA ASN A 96 -11.32 -22.69 25.17
C ASN A 96 -10.22 -23.12 24.17
N ASP A 97 -9.60 -22.17 23.46
CA ASP A 97 -8.54 -22.41 22.48
C ASP A 97 -7.15 -22.36 23.15
N TYR A 98 -6.68 -23.50 23.64
CA TYR A 98 -5.32 -23.62 24.19
C TYR A 98 -4.38 -24.31 23.21
N TYR A 99 -3.52 -23.51 22.59
CA TYR A 99 -2.28 -23.99 21.96
C TYR A 99 -1.08 -23.43 22.73
N GLU A 100 -0.29 -24.28 23.38
CA GLU A 100 1.01 -23.92 23.96
C GLU A 100 2.11 -24.25 22.95
N LEU A 101 2.73 -23.22 22.36
CA LEU A 101 3.91 -23.39 21.51
C LEU A 101 5.12 -23.73 22.39
N ILE A 102 5.54 -25.00 22.36
CA ILE A 102 6.74 -25.46 23.06
C ILE A 102 7.94 -25.26 22.13
N ILE A 103 8.68 -24.18 22.34
CA ILE A 103 9.93 -23.90 21.62
C ILE A 103 11.10 -24.18 22.58
N ASP A 104 12.06 -25.00 22.14
CA ASP A 104 13.34 -25.26 22.83
C ASP A 104 13.28 -25.86 24.25
N ASN A 105 12.12 -26.31 24.74
CA ASN A 105 12.04 -27.01 26.01
C ASN A 105 12.27 -28.52 25.84
N LYS A 106 13.54 -28.92 25.82
CA LYS A 106 13.95 -30.33 25.64
C LYS A 106 13.26 -31.29 26.60
N GLN A 107 13.08 -30.92 27.87
CA GLN A 107 12.44 -31.78 28.87
C GLN A 107 10.97 -32.08 28.55
N LYS A 108 10.22 -31.06 28.10
CA LYS A 108 8.83 -31.25 27.65
C LYS A 108 8.79 -32.07 26.36
N ILE A 109 9.67 -31.78 25.39
CA ILE A 109 9.74 -32.51 24.12
C ILE A 109 10.02 -34.00 24.38
N ASP A 110 11.02 -34.32 25.22
CA ASP A 110 11.37 -35.69 25.58
C ASP A 110 10.21 -36.41 26.30
N TYR A 111 9.47 -35.69 27.15
CA TYR A 111 8.27 -36.22 27.79
C TYR A 111 7.18 -36.61 26.78
N TYR A 112 6.87 -35.75 25.81
CA TYR A 112 5.88 -36.07 24.77
C TYR A 112 6.35 -37.17 23.81
N LEU A 113 7.66 -37.22 23.49
CA LEU A 113 8.25 -38.32 22.73
C LEU A 113 8.16 -39.65 23.49
N SER A 114 8.29 -39.65 24.82
CA SER A 114 8.12 -40.85 25.64
C SER A 114 6.66 -41.34 25.72
N GLN A 115 5.70 -40.43 25.55
CA GLN A 115 4.26 -40.74 25.44
C GLN A 115 3.86 -41.24 24.04
N LYS A 116 4.81 -41.39 23.12
CA LYS A 116 4.58 -42.01 21.81
C LYS A 116 4.16 -43.47 21.93
N GLU A 117 4.78 -44.20 22.85
CA GLU A 117 4.50 -45.63 23.06
C GLU A 117 3.10 -45.88 23.62
N SER A 118 2.47 -44.88 24.25
CA SER A 118 1.09 -44.95 24.76
C SER A 118 0.02 -44.59 23.72
N GLY A 119 0.40 -44.18 22.50
CA GLY A 119 -0.52 -43.85 21.41
C GLY A 119 -1.23 -42.50 21.54
N ASN A 120 -0.85 -41.67 22.53
CA ASN A 120 -1.50 -40.38 22.80
C ASN A 120 -0.90 -39.21 22.01
N VAL A 121 0.21 -39.42 21.31
CA VAL A 121 0.97 -38.37 20.62
C VAL A 121 1.30 -38.82 19.20
N ILE A 122 0.91 -38.00 18.22
CA ILE A 122 1.17 -38.19 16.79
C ILE A 122 2.33 -37.26 16.39
N GLU A 123 3.38 -37.82 15.80
CA GLU A 123 4.51 -37.07 15.27
C GLU A 123 4.31 -36.87 13.76
N THR A 124 4.36 -35.61 13.29
CA THR A 124 4.27 -35.33 11.86
C THR A 124 5.27 -34.27 11.44
N THR A 125 5.97 -34.55 10.35
CA THR A 125 6.75 -33.58 9.61
C THR A 125 5.82 -32.77 8.69
N VAL A 126 5.62 -31.50 9.00
CA VAL A 126 4.81 -30.58 8.16
C VAL A 126 5.72 -29.53 7.54
N ASN A 127 5.45 -29.15 6.29
CA ASN A 127 6.11 -28.02 5.63
C ASN A 127 5.73 -26.71 6.35
N ILE A 128 6.70 -25.79 6.53
CA ILE A 128 6.52 -24.49 7.20
C ILE A 128 5.35 -23.70 6.60
N SER A 129 5.23 -23.66 5.28
CA SER A 129 4.14 -22.93 4.61
C SER A 129 2.78 -23.57 4.91
N SER A 130 2.69 -24.90 4.87
CA SER A 130 1.47 -25.64 5.18
C SER A 130 1.06 -25.47 6.65
N PHE A 131 2.04 -25.42 7.57
CA PHE A 131 1.80 -25.18 9.00
C PHE A 131 1.25 -23.77 9.26
N LEU A 132 1.80 -22.75 8.61
CA LEU A 132 1.35 -21.36 8.80
C LEU A 132 -0.07 -21.12 8.27
N ASN A 133 -0.50 -21.90 7.26
CA ASN A 133 -1.83 -21.80 6.66
C ASN A 133 -2.84 -22.77 7.28
N TYR A 134 -2.44 -23.59 8.26
CA TYR A 134 -3.33 -24.56 8.89
C TYR A 134 -4.28 -23.85 9.86
N ASN A 135 -5.58 -24.06 9.67
CA ASN A 135 -6.60 -23.51 10.55
C ASN A 135 -6.91 -24.50 11.67
N PHE A 136 -6.47 -24.19 12.89
CA PHE A 136 -6.68 -25.04 14.06
C PHE A 136 -8.12 -25.01 14.59
N ASP A 137 -8.94 -24.08 14.10
CA ASP A 137 -10.28 -23.79 14.61
C ASP A 137 -11.39 -24.55 13.86
N GLU A 138 -11.07 -25.33 12.81
CA GLU A 138 -12.11 -26.12 12.12
C GLU A 138 -12.46 -27.36 12.94
N ASP A 139 -13.67 -27.36 13.50
CA ASP A 139 -14.46 -28.53 13.92
C ASP A 139 -14.65 -29.48 12.71
N ASN A 140 -13.58 -30.13 12.25
CA ASN A 140 -13.67 -31.17 11.24
C ASN A 140 -13.89 -32.50 11.95
N ASP A 141 -15.00 -33.17 11.64
CA ASP A 141 -15.37 -34.55 12.03
C ASP A 141 -14.34 -35.63 11.62
N LYS A 142 -13.19 -35.24 11.03
CA LYS A 142 -12.09 -36.11 10.62
C LYS A 142 -11.07 -36.26 11.76
N SER A 143 -10.48 -37.44 11.89
CA SER A 143 -9.41 -37.65 12.88
C SER A 143 -8.23 -36.70 12.58
N LEU A 144 -7.53 -36.24 13.63
CA LEU A 144 -6.32 -35.42 13.47
C LEU A 144 -5.29 -36.09 12.54
N GLU A 145 -5.23 -37.43 12.54
CA GLU A 145 -4.38 -38.22 11.64
C GLU A 145 -4.79 -38.08 10.17
N ASP A 146 -6.08 -38.01 9.87
CA ASP A 146 -6.57 -37.82 8.49
C ASP A 146 -6.28 -36.41 7.98
N ASN A 147 -6.46 -35.37 8.81
CA ASN A 147 -6.14 -33.98 8.43
C ASN A 147 -4.64 -33.77 8.21
N ILE A 148 -3.81 -34.45 9.01
CA ILE A 148 -2.35 -34.45 8.92
C ILE A 148 -1.84 -35.28 7.73
N ASN A 149 -2.53 -36.36 7.37
CA ASN A 149 -2.21 -37.12 6.16
C ASN A 149 -2.73 -36.43 4.88
N GLU A 150 -3.73 -35.55 4.97
CA GLU A 150 -4.16 -34.66 3.87
C GLU A 150 -3.18 -33.47 3.69
N LEU A 151 -2.39 -33.14 4.72
CA LEU A 151 -1.22 -32.24 4.65
C LEU A 151 -0.02 -32.85 3.88
N VAL A 152 -0.17 -34.05 3.29
CA VAL A 152 0.84 -34.70 2.46
C VAL A 152 0.94 -34.01 1.10
N VAL A 153 2.05 -33.26 0.98
CA VAL A 153 2.78 -32.91 -0.26
C VAL A 153 1.88 -32.51 -1.42
N LEU A 154 1.37 -31.28 -1.39
CA LEU A 154 1.03 -30.62 -2.65
C LEU A 154 2.30 -30.66 -3.52
N SER A 155 2.21 -31.36 -4.64
CA SER A 155 3.25 -31.31 -5.66
C SER A 155 3.45 -29.87 -6.13
N ASP A 156 4.64 -29.51 -6.62
CA ASP A 156 4.89 -28.17 -7.15
C ASP A 156 3.82 -27.76 -8.19
N GLU A 157 3.27 -28.72 -8.94
CA GLU A 157 2.18 -28.53 -9.91
C GLU A 157 0.82 -28.16 -9.27
N GLU A 158 0.52 -28.66 -8.07
CA GLU A 158 -0.71 -28.31 -7.34
C GLU A 158 -0.58 -26.95 -6.66
N ILE A 159 0.63 -26.61 -6.18
CA ILE A 159 0.94 -25.27 -5.67
C ILE A 159 0.81 -24.24 -6.80
N GLU A 160 1.34 -24.52 -8.00
CA GLU A 160 1.17 -23.63 -9.15
C GLU A 160 -0.31 -23.46 -9.54
N LYS A 161 -1.12 -24.53 -9.48
CA LYS A 161 -2.57 -24.43 -9.72
C LYS A 161 -3.25 -23.54 -8.69
N ILE A 162 -2.96 -23.72 -7.40
CA ILE A 162 -3.53 -22.91 -6.32
C ILE A 162 -3.12 -21.44 -6.47
N ILE A 163 -1.84 -21.15 -6.73
CA ILE A 163 -1.36 -19.79 -6.98
C ILE A 163 -2.09 -19.18 -8.18
N SER A 164 -2.23 -19.93 -9.29
CA SER A 164 -2.92 -19.44 -10.49
C SER A 164 -4.41 -19.15 -10.24
N GLU A 165 -5.07 -19.97 -9.42
CA GLU A 165 -6.47 -19.80 -9.06
C GLU A 165 -6.67 -18.61 -8.10
N GLU A 166 -5.74 -18.42 -7.17
CA GLU A 166 -5.76 -17.30 -6.23
C GLU A 166 -5.43 -15.97 -6.92
N GLU A 167 -4.45 -15.94 -7.84
CA GLU A 167 -4.17 -14.79 -8.71
C GLU A 167 -5.39 -14.43 -9.57
N PHE A 168 -6.11 -15.43 -10.09
CA PHE A 168 -7.35 -15.22 -10.84
C PHE A 168 -8.47 -14.64 -9.96
N LEU A 169 -8.65 -15.17 -8.75
CA LEU A 169 -9.63 -14.67 -7.79
C LEU A 169 -9.32 -13.23 -7.34
N GLU A 170 -8.05 -12.93 -7.10
CA GLU A 170 -7.59 -11.60 -6.70
C GLU A 170 -7.76 -10.60 -7.84
N SER A 171 -7.42 -10.97 -9.07
CA SER A 171 -7.70 -10.17 -10.26
C SER A 171 -9.19 -9.86 -10.41
N LYS A 172 -10.05 -10.84 -10.11
CA LYS A 172 -11.51 -10.67 -10.12
C LYS A 172 -11.99 -9.76 -8.98
N ARG A 173 -11.37 -9.80 -7.80
CA ARG A 173 -11.64 -8.88 -6.69
C ARG A 173 -11.25 -7.45 -7.05
N ILE A 174 -10.02 -7.23 -7.51
CA ILE A 174 -9.52 -5.93 -7.95
C ILE A 174 -10.44 -5.34 -9.02
N THR A 175 -10.86 -6.14 -10.00
CA THR A 175 -11.79 -5.67 -11.05
C THR A 175 -13.14 -5.24 -10.47
N ARG A 176 -13.69 -5.98 -9.50
CA ARG A 176 -14.94 -5.63 -8.81
C ARG A 176 -14.78 -4.35 -7.97
N GLU A 177 -13.67 -4.20 -7.28
CA GLU A 177 -13.38 -3.00 -6.48
C GLU A 177 -13.22 -1.77 -7.36
N LYS A 178 -12.46 -1.88 -8.47
CA LYS A 178 -12.34 -0.81 -9.47
C LYS A 178 -13.70 -0.40 -10.02
N LYS A 179 -14.60 -1.34 -10.30
CA LYS A 179 -15.97 -1.06 -10.76
C LYS A 179 -16.81 -0.33 -9.70
N LYS A 180 -16.74 -0.75 -8.44
CA LYS A 180 -17.43 -0.05 -7.33
C LYS A 180 -16.93 1.39 -7.21
N LEU A 181 -15.60 1.54 -7.19
CA LEU A 181 -14.95 2.84 -7.06
C LEU A 181 -15.27 3.75 -8.25
N PHE A 182 -15.39 3.20 -9.46
CA PHE A 182 -15.79 3.97 -10.64
C PHE A 182 -17.19 4.57 -10.53
N ASN A 183 -18.14 3.80 -10.00
CA ASN A 183 -19.52 4.25 -9.84
C ASN A 183 -19.64 5.35 -8.78
N GLU A 184 -18.92 5.21 -7.68
CA GLU A 184 -18.99 6.11 -6.52
C GLU A 184 -18.24 7.44 -6.73
N MET A 185 -17.16 7.47 -7.54
CA MET A 185 -16.32 8.65 -7.70
C MET A 185 -16.87 9.70 -8.67
N ASP A 186 -16.59 10.97 -8.38
CA ASP A 186 -16.78 12.09 -9.31
C ASP A 186 -15.77 12.05 -10.47
N LEU A 187 -16.04 12.75 -11.58
CA LEU A 187 -15.15 12.80 -12.75
C LEU A 187 -13.72 13.26 -12.41
N ILE A 188 -13.59 14.22 -11.50
CA ILE A 188 -12.29 14.72 -11.03
C ILE A 188 -11.58 13.64 -10.22
N GLY A 189 -12.30 12.91 -9.38
CA GLY A 189 -11.78 11.77 -8.63
C GLY A 189 -11.34 10.63 -9.55
N LEU A 190 -12.13 10.32 -10.58
CA LEU A 190 -11.82 9.33 -11.60
C LEU A 190 -10.53 9.69 -12.36
N TYR A 191 -10.37 10.94 -12.79
CA TYR A 191 -9.16 11.40 -13.49
C TYR A 191 -7.91 11.32 -12.60
N ALA A 192 -8.03 11.66 -11.32
CA ALA A 192 -6.94 11.60 -10.35
C ALA A 192 -6.61 10.16 -9.89
N SER A 193 -7.56 9.22 -10.00
CA SER A 193 -7.39 7.83 -9.58
C SER A 193 -6.66 6.96 -10.61
N ASP A 194 -6.15 5.81 -10.18
CA ASP A 194 -5.57 4.77 -11.04
C ASP A 194 -6.62 3.77 -11.56
N VAL A 195 -7.91 4.11 -11.48
CA VAL A 195 -9.01 3.26 -11.96
C VAL A 195 -9.09 3.26 -13.49
N LEU A 196 -8.83 4.41 -14.11
CA LEU A 196 -8.87 4.60 -15.55
C LEU A 196 -7.48 4.54 -16.16
N ASP A 197 -7.35 3.88 -17.31
CA ASP A 197 -6.12 3.90 -18.10
C ASP A 197 -5.86 5.29 -18.68
N GLU A 198 -4.60 5.57 -19.03
CA GLU A 198 -4.18 6.86 -19.60
C GLU A 198 -5.05 7.27 -20.79
N ARG A 199 -5.36 6.32 -21.68
CA ARG A 199 -6.21 6.58 -22.86
C ARG A 199 -7.63 6.99 -22.48
N ARG A 200 -8.24 6.32 -21.49
CA ARG A 200 -9.57 6.67 -20.97
C ARG A 200 -9.57 8.05 -20.29
N LYS A 201 -8.48 8.43 -19.63
CA LYS A 201 -8.31 9.78 -19.05
C LYS A 201 -8.21 10.87 -20.13
N GLU A 202 -7.56 10.60 -21.26
CA GLU A 202 -7.51 11.53 -22.39
C GLU A 202 -8.89 11.79 -22.97
N ILE A 203 -9.67 10.72 -23.19
CA ILE A 203 -11.06 10.80 -23.68
C ILE A 203 -11.97 11.52 -22.68
N LEU A 204 -11.79 11.29 -21.38
CA LEU A 204 -12.50 12.05 -20.34
C LEU A 204 -12.25 13.55 -20.46
N LYS A 205 -10.98 13.94 -20.66
CA LYS A 205 -10.57 15.34 -20.76
C LYS A 205 -11.12 16.02 -22.02
N SER A 206 -11.18 15.31 -23.15
CA SER A 206 -11.75 15.86 -24.39
C SER A 206 -13.27 15.96 -24.32
N LEU A 207 -13.97 14.96 -23.79
CA LEU A 207 -15.42 15.01 -23.60
C LEU A 207 -15.83 16.11 -22.62
N TYR A 208 -15.05 16.33 -21.56
CA TYR A 208 -15.27 17.44 -20.62
C TYR A 208 -15.14 18.80 -21.31
N LYS A 209 -14.18 18.96 -22.23
CA LYS A 209 -14.02 20.19 -23.04
C LYS A 209 -15.17 20.40 -24.03
N LEU A 210 -15.80 19.33 -24.49
CA LEU A 210 -16.97 19.35 -25.39
C LEU A 210 -18.29 19.57 -24.63
N GLU A 211 -18.25 19.96 -23.36
CA GLU A 211 -19.42 20.28 -22.52
C GLU A 211 -20.45 19.13 -22.43
N TYR A 212 -19.99 17.87 -22.40
CA TYR A 212 -20.85 16.73 -22.10
C TYR A 212 -21.18 16.65 -20.60
N THR A 213 -22.36 16.15 -20.25
CA THR A 213 -22.73 16.00 -18.83
C THR A 213 -21.93 14.87 -18.18
N PRO A 214 -21.72 14.93 -16.85
CA PRO A 214 -20.94 13.90 -16.15
C PRO A 214 -21.48 12.47 -16.32
N GLU A 215 -22.80 12.33 -16.43
CA GLU A 215 -23.46 11.05 -16.67
C GLU A 215 -23.17 10.50 -18.06
N GLN A 216 -23.18 11.36 -19.09
CA GLN A 216 -22.83 10.97 -20.47
C GLN A 216 -21.37 10.55 -20.58
N ILE A 217 -20.48 11.25 -19.88
CA ILE A 217 -19.04 10.93 -19.86
C ILE A 217 -18.82 9.58 -19.15
N LYS A 218 -19.51 9.33 -18.04
CA LYS A 218 -19.42 8.05 -17.32
C LYS A 218 -19.95 6.88 -18.16
N ASP A 219 -21.00 7.07 -18.95
CA ASP A 219 -21.51 6.02 -19.84
C ASP A 219 -20.52 5.68 -20.97
N ILE A 220 -19.90 6.69 -21.59
CA ILE A 220 -18.92 6.49 -22.66
C ILE A 220 -17.67 5.78 -22.14
N ILE A 221 -17.21 6.12 -20.92
CA ILE A 221 -15.94 5.65 -20.35
C ILE A 221 -16.14 4.47 -19.40
N SER A 222 -17.26 3.75 -19.51
CA SER A 222 -17.52 2.58 -18.67
C SER A 222 -16.38 1.56 -18.75
N LEU A 223 -15.99 1.00 -17.60
CA LEU A 223 -14.99 -0.09 -17.52
C LEU A 223 -15.48 -1.40 -18.16
N ASP A 224 -16.77 -1.49 -18.51
CA ASP A 224 -17.33 -2.67 -19.17
C ASP A 224 -17.11 -2.67 -20.68
N ARG A 225 -16.71 -1.54 -21.28
CA ARG A 225 -16.48 -1.40 -22.72
C ARG A 225 -15.00 -1.51 -23.06
N ASP A 226 -14.71 -2.20 -24.16
CA ASP A 226 -13.36 -2.30 -24.69
C ASP A 226 -12.87 -0.94 -25.21
N LEU A 227 -11.55 -0.77 -25.27
CA LEU A 227 -10.94 0.52 -25.65
C LEU A 227 -11.40 0.97 -27.05
N ASP A 228 -11.52 0.03 -27.98
CA ASP A 228 -11.93 0.26 -29.37
C ASP A 228 -13.38 0.78 -29.47
N GLU A 229 -14.28 0.25 -28.64
CA GLU A 229 -15.67 0.71 -28.57
C GLU A 229 -15.76 2.13 -28.01
N ILE A 230 -14.94 2.44 -27.01
CA ILE A 230 -14.86 3.78 -26.41
C ILE A 230 -14.33 4.79 -27.43
N GLU A 231 -13.34 4.41 -28.24
CA GLU A 231 -12.81 5.27 -29.30
C GLU A 231 -13.85 5.56 -30.39
N GLN A 232 -14.62 4.57 -30.84
CA GLN A 232 -15.70 4.79 -31.81
C GLN A 232 -16.78 5.73 -31.27
N LEU A 233 -17.18 5.57 -30.01
CA LEU A 233 -18.14 6.46 -29.35
C LEU A 233 -17.59 7.86 -29.17
N TYR A 234 -16.29 7.98 -28.86
CA TYR A 234 -15.61 9.25 -28.77
C TYR A 234 -15.57 9.96 -30.13
N GLU A 235 -15.20 9.27 -31.21
CA GLU A 235 -15.22 9.83 -32.56
C GLU A 235 -16.63 10.28 -32.97
N ALA A 236 -17.66 9.46 -32.71
CA ALA A 236 -19.04 9.83 -32.95
C ALA A 236 -19.46 11.08 -32.13
N SER A 237 -19.00 11.19 -30.87
CA SER A 237 -19.30 12.32 -29.99
C SER A 237 -18.65 13.63 -30.43
N ILE A 238 -17.48 13.56 -31.08
CA ILE A 238 -16.81 14.72 -31.69
C ILE A 238 -17.61 15.18 -32.91
N VAL A 239 -18.02 14.26 -33.78
CA VAL A 239 -18.78 14.57 -35.01
C VAL A 239 -20.14 15.20 -34.70
N LEU A 240 -20.76 14.85 -33.56
CA LEU A 240 -22.07 15.38 -33.17
C LEU A 240 -22.01 16.80 -32.56
N LYS A 241 -20.86 17.24 -32.05
CA LYS A 241 -20.71 18.54 -31.36
C LYS A 241 -19.66 19.49 -31.96
N GLY A 242 -18.82 19.01 -32.88
CA GLY A 242 -17.92 19.84 -33.70
C GLY A 242 -18.62 20.42 -34.92
#